data_AF-C5B0P3-F1
#
_entry.id   AF-C5B0P3-F1
#
_cell.length_a   1.000
_cell.length_b   1.000
_cell.length_c   1.000
_cell.angle_alpha   90.00
_cell.angle_beta   90.00
_cell.angle_gamma   90.00
#
_symmetry.space_group_name_H-M   'P 1'
#
loop_
_entity.id
_entity.type
_entity.pdbx_description
1 polymer ?
#
loop_
_entity_poly.entity_id
_entity_poly.type
_entity_poly.pdbx_seq_one_letter_code
_entity_poly.pdbx_strand_id
1 'polypeptide(L)'
;MVTPFFSDPVQLAAARARHVAKMHPLASKPQSNAKVASAPVKRDYIHVASEVPAAPPFIKAIIAEIAAQHGVSYGEVIGPRRSRKITSARFAAYHAVAKARPDYSLSQIARHFGNRDHSTVLRGLRKAAVSLGEAA
;
A
#
# COMPACT_ATOMS: atom_id res chain seq x y z
N MET A 1 -35.52 -22.67 39.96
CA MET A 1 -34.51 -22.83 41.04
C MET A 1 -33.50 -23.87 40.58
N VAL A 2 -32.21 -23.53 40.68
CA VAL A 2 -31.03 -24.41 40.59
C VAL A 2 -30.58 -24.87 39.18
N THR A 3 -29.52 -24.22 38.66
CA THR A 3 -28.59 -24.82 37.69
C THR A 3 -27.82 -25.95 38.38
N PRO A 4 -27.25 -26.91 37.63
CA PRO A 4 -25.80 -26.79 37.50
C PRO A 4 -25.20 -27.35 36.20
N PHE A 5 -23.92 -27.01 36.05
CA PHE A 5 -22.88 -27.89 35.53
C PHE A 5 -22.71 -28.01 34.01
N PHE A 6 -22.00 -27.00 33.50
CA PHE A 6 -20.82 -27.19 32.66
C PHE A 6 -20.15 -28.55 32.95
N SER A 7 -20.28 -29.51 32.03
CA SER A 7 -19.45 -30.72 32.02
C SER A 7 -18.72 -30.79 30.70
N ASP A 8 -17.42 -30.63 30.85
CA ASP A 8 -16.39 -30.67 29.84
C ASP A 8 -16.29 -32.01 29.09
N PRO A 9 -15.59 -32.01 27.94
CA PRO A 9 -15.62 -33.03 26.91
C PRO A 9 -14.68 -34.18 27.24
N VAL A 10 -14.97 -35.41 26.79
CA VAL A 10 -13.98 -36.47 26.57
C VAL A 10 -14.59 -37.72 25.91
N GLN A 11 -13.96 -38.13 24.79
CA GLN A 11 -13.83 -39.50 24.24
C GLN A 11 -15.00 -40.22 23.55
N LEU A 12 -14.82 -40.50 22.24
CA LEU A 12 -14.75 -41.86 21.68
C LEU A 12 -14.18 -41.77 20.25
N ALA A 13 -12.86 -41.82 20.04
CA ALA A 13 -12.08 -43.04 19.83
C ALA A 13 -12.67 -44.02 18.80
N ALA A 14 -12.20 -43.96 17.54
CA ALA A 14 -12.15 -45.13 16.68
C ALA A 14 -11.02 -45.00 15.65
N ALA A 15 -9.99 -45.81 15.87
CA ALA A 15 -8.80 -45.95 15.05
C ALA A 15 -9.09 -46.66 13.72
N ARG A 16 -8.38 -46.27 12.65
CA ARG A 16 -7.98 -47.20 11.58
C ARG A 16 -6.76 -46.73 10.78
N ALA A 17 -5.64 -47.29 11.20
CA ALA A 17 -4.49 -47.81 10.43
C ALA A 17 -4.04 -47.18 9.09
N ARG A 18 -2.83 -46.60 9.16
CA ARG A 18 -1.62 -46.85 8.34
C ARG A 18 -1.71 -46.69 6.81
N HIS A 19 -1.11 -45.60 6.33
CA HIS A 19 -0.22 -45.69 5.17
C HIS A 19 1.04 -44.84 5.40
N VAL A 20 2.19 -45.49 5.25
CA VAL A 20 3.53 -44.93 5.40
C VAL A 20 3.87 -44.12 4.16
N ALA A 21 4.23 -42.85 4.30
CA ALA A 21 4.94 -42.11 3.27
C ALA A 21 5.79 -40.98 3.88
N LYS A 22 7.09 -41.28 3.98
CA LYS A 22 8.26 -40.39 3.94
C LYS A 22 8.15 -38.99 4.56
N MET A 23 8.90 -38.84 5.64
CA MET A 23 9.44 -37.56 6.09
C MET A 23 10.21 -36.84 4.98
N HIS A 24 9.95 -35.54 4.85
CA HIS A 24 10.96 -34.56 4.46
C HIS A 24 10.74 -33.31 5.33
N PRO A 25 11.77 -32.81 6.03
CA PRO A 25 11.65 -31.61 6.85
C PRO A 25 11.44 -30.41 5.93
N LEU A 26 10.34 -29.67 6.13
CA LEU A 26 10.19 -28.30 5.63
C LEU A 26 11.11 -27.42 6.46
N ALA A 27 12.40 -27.49 6.14
CA ALA A 27 13.41 -26.56 6.60
C ALA A 27 12.93 -25.15 6.27
N SER A 28 12.69 -24.38 7.33
CA SER A 28 12.66 -22.93 7.34
C SER A 28 13.82 -22.40 6.52
N LYS A 29 13.54 -21.84 5.34
CA LYS A 29 14.54 -21.00 4.67
C LYS A 29 14.82 -19.82 5.59
N PRO A 30 16.05 -19.64 6.08
CA PRO A 30 16.42 -18.39 6.72
C PRO A 30 16.38 -17.33 5.62
N GLN A 31 15.42 -16.40 5.69
CA GLN A 31 15.50 -15.20 4.88
C GLN A 31 16.66 -14.38 5.43
N SER A 32 17.81 -14.61 4.79
CA SER A 32 19.06 -13.89 4.92
C SER A 32 18.81 -12.39 4.99
N ASN A 33 19.38 -11.79 6.02
CA ASN A 33 19.51 -10.36 6.22
C ASN A 33 20.36 -9.76 5.09
N ALA A 34 19.73 -9.41 3.96
CA ALA A 34 20.35 -8.55 2.97
C ALA A 34 20.20 -7.11 3.46
N LYS A 35 21.28 -6.59 4.06
CA LYS A 35 21.57 -5.16 4.16
C LYS A 35 21.30 -4.53 2.79
N VAL A 36 20.09 -4.02 2.55
CA VAL A 36 19.90 -3.05 1.48
C VAL A 36 20.29 -1.72 2.09
N ALA A 37 21.61 -1.49 2.14
CA ALA A 37 22.14 -0.15 2.13
C ALA A 37 21.62 0.51 0.84
N SER A 38 20.42 1.10 0.88
CA SER A 38 19.96 1.94 -0.21
C SER A 38 20.73 3.25 -0.10
N ALA A 39 21.95 3.22 -0.64
CA ALA A 39 22.71 4.40 -1.01
C ALA A 39 21.77 5.42 -1.66
N PRO A 40 21.97 6.73 -1.39
CA PRO A 40 21.12 7.75 -1.99
C PRO A 40 21.37 7.73 -3.49
N VAL A 41 20.45 7.12 -4.23
CA VAL A 41 20.45 7.17 -5.68
C VAL A 41 20.08 8.60 -6.06
N LYS A 42 21.08 9.48 -6.09
CA LYS A 42 21.02 10.78 -6.74
C LYS A 42 20.76 10.49 -8.22
N ARG A 43 19.50 10.51 -8.60
CA ARG A 43 19.11 10.60 -10.00
C ARG A 43 18.69 12.03 -10.21
N ASP A 44 19.57 12.75 -10.87
CA ASP A 44 19.36 14.13 -11.32
C ASP A 44 18.23 14.10 -12.37
N TYR A 45 16.99 14.11 -11.89
CA TYR A 45 15.82 14.22 -12.75
C TYR A 45 15.60 15.69 -13.06
N ILE A 46 16.14 16.07 -14.22
CA ILE A 46 15.85 17.28 -14.98
C ILE A 46 14.37 17.66 -14.82
N HIS A 47 14.08 18.86 -14.33
CA HIS A 47 12.73 19.43 -14.35
C HIS A 47 12.35 19.73 -15.80
N VAL A 48 11.91 18.71 -16.52
CA VAL A 48 11.33 18.91 -17.84
C VAL A 48 9.85 19.23 -17.62
N ALA A 49 9.56 20.52 -17.60
CA ALA A 49 8.25 21.01 -17.99
C ALA A 49 8.07 20.67 -19.48
N SER A 50 7.66 19.43 -19.80
CA SER A 50 7.40 19.01 -21.18
C SER A 50 6.08 18.27 -21.28
N GLU A 51 5.20 18.85 -22.08
CA GLU A 51 4.20 18.23 -22.95
C GLU A 51 3.85 16.77 -22.60
N VAL A 52 2.67 16.63 -21.98
CA VAL A 52 2.05 15.35 -21.65
C VAL A 52 1.97 14.49 -22.92
N PRO A 53 2.61 13.30 -22.97
CA PRO A 53 2.51 12.43 -24.13
C PRO A 53 1.05 12.01 -24.32
N ALA A 54 0.62 11.82 -25.57
CA ALA A 54 -0.75 11.47 -25.98
C ALA A 54 -1.30 10.15 -25.40
N ALA A 55 -0.55 9.45 -24.55
CA ALA A 55 -0.97 8.25 -23.83
C ALA A 55 -1.20 8.57 -22.34
N PRO A 56 -2.27 8.02 -21.72
CA PRO A 56 -2.55 8.29 -20.32
C PRO A 56 -1.35 7.86 -19.45
N PRO A 57 -0.83 8.75 -18.57
CA PRO A 57 0.36 8.46 -17.81
C PRO A 57 0.16 7.26 -16.86
N PHE A 58 1.17 6.39 -16.79
CA PHE A 58 1.15 5.28 -15.85
C PHE A 58 1.06 5.80 -14.41
N ILE A 59 0.12 5.26 -13.62
CA ILE A 59 -0.12 5.68 -12.22
C ILE A 59 1.18 5.73 -11.40
N LYS A 60 2.06 4.74 -11.58
CA LYS A 60 3.35 4.68 -10.88
C LYS A 60 4.24 5.88 -11.19
N ALA A 61 4.23 6.37 -12.43
CA ALA A 61 5.00 7.54 -12.85
C ALA A 61 4.49 8.80 -12.14
N ILE A 62 3.16 8.99 -12.11
CA ILE A 62 2.52 10.11 -11.41
C ILE A 62 2.89 10.11 -9.93
N ILE A 63 2.80 8.96 -9.25
CA ILE A 63 3.13 8.87 -7.82
C ILE A 63 4.62 9.20 -7.60
N ALA A 64 5.51 8.70 -8.47
CA ALA A 64 6.94 8.96 -8.36
C ALA A 64 7.29 10.43 -8.57
N GLU A 65 6.64 11.09 -9.54
CA GLU A 65 6.79 12.51 -9.82
C GLU A 65 6.37 13.36 -8.62
N ILE A 66 5.17 13.14 -8.09
CA ILE A 66 4.69 13.86 -6.91
C ILE A 66 5.57 13.57 -5.69
N ALA A 67 6.03 12.33 -5.52
CA ALA A 67 6.96 11.98 -4.44
C ALA A 67 8.25 12.82 -4.54
N ALA A 68 8.81 12.95 -5.75
CA ALA A 68 10.00 13.75 -6.00
C ALA A 68 9.77 15.25 -5.72
N GLN A 69 8.65 15.82 -6.15
CA GLN A 69 8.28 17.22 -5.86
C GLN A 69 8.22 17.51 -4.35
N HIS A 70 7.77 16.54 -3.56
CA HIS A 70 7.73 16.65 -2.11
C HIS A 70 9.03 16.21 -1.41
N GLY A 71 10.05 15.75 -2.14
CA GLY A 71 11.30 15.24 -1.56
C GLY A 71 11.11 14.02 -0.66
N VAL A 72 10.24 13.09 -1.07
CA VAL A 72 9.99 11.78 -0.44
C VAL A 72 10.13 10.67 -1.49
N SER A 73 10.36 9.43 -1.06
CA SER A 73 10.43 8.30 -2.00
C SER A 73 9.05 7.74 -2.34
N TYR A 74 8.88 7.18 -3.54
CA TYR A 74 7.69 6.40 -3.92
C TYR A 74 7.31 5.37 -2.84
N GLY A 75 8.31 4.65 -2.31
CA GLY A 75 8.12 3.66 -1.24
C GLY A 75 7.55 4.25 0.05
N GLU A 76 7.88 5.49 0.38
CA GLU A 76 7.34 6.19 1.54
C GLU A 76 5.89 6.64 1.31
N VAL A 77 5.56 7.04 0.08
CA VAL A 77 4.20 7.44 -0.30
C VAL A 77 3.26 6.24 -0.21
N ILE A 78 3.65 5.08 -0.74
CA ILE A 78 2.82 3.85 -0.61
C ILE A 78 2.87 3.27 0.81
N GLY A 79 4.00 3.38 1.50
CA GLY A 79 4.27 2.75 2.79
C GLY A 79 3.47 3.32 3.97
N PRO A 80 3.43 2.61 5.12
CA PRO A 80 2.54 2.91 6.24
C PRO A 80 2.86 4.23 6.98
N ARG A 81 4.04 4.83 6.74
CA ARG A 81 4.53 6.01 7.47
C ARG A 81 3.62 7.23 7.24
N ARG A 82 3.29 7.94 8.33
CA ARG A 82 2.31 9.06 8.34
C ARG A 82 2.91 10.41 8.76
N SER A 83 4.22 10.63 8.58
CA SER A 83 4.80 11.95 8.84
C SER A 83 4.06 13.03 8.03
N ARG A 84 4.00 14.26 8.55
CA ARG A 84 3.25 15.35 7.90
C ARG A 84 3.68 15.56 6.44
N LYS A 85 5.00 15.51 6.18
CA LYS A 85 5.60 15.60 4.84
C LYS A 85 5.09 14.49 3.90
N ILE A 86 5.16 13.23 4.35
CA ILE A 86 4.72 12.08 3.53
C ILE A 86 3.21 12.11 3.32
N THR A 87 2.43 12.45 4.35
CA THR A 87 0.98 12.52 4.25
C THR A 87 0.53 13.61 3.28
N SER A 88 1.20 14.78 3.28
CA SER A 88 0.97 15.83 2.30
C SER A 88 1.27 15.36 0.88
N ALA A 89 2.43 14.73 0.67
CA ALA A 89 2.82 14.18 -0.63
C ALA A 89 1.82 13.13 -1.14
N ARG A 90 1.34 12.28 -0.24
CA ARG A 90 0.35 11.25 -0.57
C ARG A 90 -0.99 11.85 -0.97
N PHE A 91 -1.44 12.92 -0.32
CA PHE A 91 -2.69 13.59 -0.68
C PHE A 91 -2.59 14.29 -2.04
N ALA A 92 -1.47 14.94 -2.32
CA ALA A 92 -1.18 15.47 -3.66
C ALA A 92 -1.17 14.36 -4.72
N ALA A 93 -0.59 13.20 -4.40
CA ALA A 93 -0.55 12.06 -5.31
C ALA A 93 -1.96 11.47 -5.58
N TYR A 94 -2.84 11.39 -4.58
CA TYR A 94 -4.24 11.00 -4.81
C TYR A 94 -4.92 11.94 -5.80
N HIS A 95 -4.73 13.26 -5.61
CA HIS A 95 -5.32 14.28 -6.46
C HIS A 95 -4.81 14.21 -7.90
N ALA A 96 -3.49 14.09 -8.09
CA ALA A 96 -2.89 13.95 -9.41
C ALA A 96 -3.37 12.70 -10.14
N VAL A 97 -3.47 11.56 -9.44
CA VAL A 97 -3.97 10.31 -10.03
C VAL A 97 -5.46 10.43 -10.39
N ALA A 98 -6.28 11.04 -9.53
CA ALA A 98 -7.70 11.25 -9.83
C ALA A 98 -7.91 12.18 -11.04
N LYS A 99 -7.09 13.23 -11.17
CA LYS A 99 -7.13 14.16 -12.31
C LYS A 99 -6.66 13.51 -13.62
N ALA A 100 -5.64 12.66 -13.55
CA ALA A 100 -5.10 11.98 -14.72
C ALA A 100 -5.93 10.76 -15.17
N ARG A 101 -6.65 10.12 -14.25
CA ARG A 101 -7.43 8.90 -14.49
C ARG A 101 -8.82 9.02 -13.84
N PRO A 102 -9.72 9.83 -14.42
CA PRO A 102 -11.09 9.96 -13.92
C PRO A 102 -11.88 8.65 -14.01
N ASP A 103 -11.44 7.71 -14.84
CA ASP A 103 -12.03 6.38 -14.98
C ASP A 103 -11.88 5.49 -13.73
N TYR A 104 -10.97 5.85 -12.81
CA TYR A 104 -10.74 5.07 -11.60
C TYR A 104 -11.60 5.49 -10.42
N SER A 105 -12.29 4.51 -9.85
CA SER A 105 -12.94 4.62 -8.54
C SER A 105 -11.93 4.88 -7.41
N LEU A 106 -12.40 5.49 -6.33
CA LEU A 106 -11.60 5.72 -5.12
C LEU A 106 -10.98 4.43 -4.56
N SER A 107 -11.70 3.32 -4.63
CA SER A 107 -11.21 2.01 -4.21
C SER A 107 -10.10 1.48 -5.13
N GLN A 108 -10.21 1.69 -6.45
CA GLN A 108 -9.12 1.36 -7.39
C GLN A 108 -7.87 2.18 -7.11
N ILE A 109 -8.02 3.49 -6.91
CA ILE A 109 -6.91 4.37 -6.55
C ILE A 109 -6.26 3.85 -5.27
N ALA A 110 -7.05 3.55 -4.23
CA ALA A 110 -6.52 3.11 -2.94
C ALA A 110 -5.68 1.82 -3.01
N ARG A 111 -6.00 0.90 -3.94
CA ARG A 111 -5.19 -0.31 -4.21
C ARG A 111 -3.78 0.03 -4.67
N HIS A 112 -3.63 1.05 -5.52
CA HIS A 112 -2.32 1.50 -6.00
C HIS A 112 -1.45 2.15 -4.90
N PHE A 113 -2.05 2.57 -3.79
CA PHE A 113 -1.34 3.18 -2.65
C PHE A 113 -1.12 2.20 -1.47
N GLY A 114 -1.07 0.90 -1.76
CA GLY A 114 -0.86 -0.15 -0.77
C GLY A 114 -2.14 -0.62 -0.10
N ASN A 115 -3.22 -0.80 -0.88
CA ASN A 115 -4.52 -1.28 -0.40
C ASN A 115 -5.09 -0.46 0.77
N ARG A 116 -5.04 0.87 0.66
CA ARG A 116 -5.60 1.76 1.67
C ARG A 116 -7.12 1.78 1.64
N ASP A 117 -7.71 2.32 2.70
CA ASP A 117 -9.14 2.59 2.72
C ASP A 117 -9.49 3.69 1.71
N HIS A 118 -10.53 3.46 0.90
CA HIS A 118 -11.04 4.45 -0.06
C HIS A 118 -11.49 5.75 0.63
N SER A 119 -11.95 5.67 1.89
CA SER A 119 -12.29 6.83 2.73
C SER A 119 -11.06 7.71 3.02
N THR A 120 -9.88 7.10 3.13
CA THR A 120 -8.60 7.83 3.27
C THR A 120 -8.26 8.59 1.99
N VAL A 121 -8.53 7.99 0.83
CA VAL A 121 -8.35 8.66 -0.48
C VAL A 121 -9.29 9.86 -0.58
N LEU A 122 -10.58 9.69 -0.26
CA LEU A 122 -11.57 10.77 -0.25
C LEU A 122 -11.15 11.94 0.66
N ARG A 123 -10.68 11.64 1.88
CA ARG A 123 -10.17 12.67 2.81
C ARG A 123 -8.97 13.41 2.22
N GLY A 124 -8.06 12.70 1.57
CA GLY A 124 -6.88 13.29 0.95
C GLY A 124 -7.23 14.19 -0.23
N LEU A 125 -8.16 13.77 -1.09
CA LEU A 125 -8.63 14.58 -2.23
C LEU A 125 -9.20 15.93 -1.77
N ARG A 126 -10.10 15.91 -0.78
CA ARG A 126 -10.66 17.15 -0.20
C ARG A 126 -9.58 18.07 0.37
N LYS A 127 -8.55 17.50 1.01
CA LYS A 127 -7.48 18.29 1.62
C LYS A 127 -6.50 18.85 0.58
N ALA A 128 -6.24 18.09 -0.48
CA ALA A 128 -5.37 18.50 -1.59
C ALA A 128 -6.00 19.65 -2.38
N ALA A 129 -7.29 19.59 -2.71
CA ALA A 129 -8.01 20.66 -3.41
C ALA A 129 -7.88 22.01 -2.66
N VAL A 130 -8.08 22.00 -1.34
CA VAL A 130 -7.91 23.19 -0.50
C VAL A 130 -6.47 23.71 -0.50
N SER A 131 -5.49 22.81 -0.57
CA SER A 131 -4.07 23.19 -0.50
C SER A 131 -3.51 23.68 -1.84
N LEU A 132 -4.10 23.26 -2.95
CA LEU A 132 -3.74 23.66 -4.30
C LEU A 132 -4.43 24.96 -4.76
N GLY A 133 -5.34 25.52 -3.95
CA GLY A 133 -6.05 26.74 -4.30
C GLY A 133 -7.10 26.55 -5.41
N GLU A 134 -7.36 25.31 -5.85
CA GLU A 134 -8.52 24.95 -6.69
C GLU A 134 -9.81 24.93 -5.84
N ALA A 135 -10.04 26.01 -5.08
CA ALA A 135 -11.33 26.26 -4.46
C ALA A 135 -12.36 26.42 -5.59
N ALA A 136 -13.39 25.58 -5.54
CA ALA A 136 -14.51 25.51 -6.48
C ALA A 136 -15.14 26.88 -6.79
#